data_AF-A0A7J4E3C9-F1
#
_entry.id   AF-A0A7J4E3C9-F1
#
_cell.length_a   1.000
_cell.length_b   1.000
_cell.length_c   1.000
_cell.angle_alpha   90.00
_cell.angle_beta   90.00
_cell.angle_gamma   90.00
#
_symmetry.space_group_name_H-M   'P 1'
#
loop_
_entity.id
_entity.type
_entity.pdbx_description
1 polymer ?
#
loop_
_entity_poly.entity_id
_entity_poly.type
_entity_poly.pdbx_seq_one_letter_code
_entity_poly.pdbx_strand_id
1 'polypeptide(L)'
;MARKSRLEGNYYKERQKKWVWVFPKIDRKVTAKQIVDLETFCRIIFPHSVKKQEVSRAIIEILVEAKRPMYLKELGRRVSERIKVSAQTLSDTYKAMLKSGLLEKKYRNDPTRLSKQFSNRLRDIAQYWENYLIVKGAISDQS
;
A
#
# COMPACT_ATOMS: atom_id res chain seq x y z
N MET A 1 10.75 -23.91 -27.65
CA MET A 1 10.00 -23.49 -26.43
C MET A 1 10.90 -23.09 -25.23
N ALA A 2 12.22 -22.95 -25.35
CA ALA A 2 13.12 -22.76 -24.20
C ALA A 2 13.47 -21.29 -23.81
N ARG A 3 13.10 -20.29 -24.62
CA ARG A 3 13.46 -18.88 -24.36
C ARG A 3 12.53 -18.17 -23.35
N LYS A 4 11.28 -18.62 -23.23
CA LYS A 4 10.27 -17.99 -22.36
C LYS A 4 10.47 -18.35 -20.88
N SER A 5 10.80 -19.61 -20.57
CA SER A 5 11.04 -20.07 -19.19
C SER A 5 12.31 -19.48 -18.56
N ARG A 6 13.35 -19.19 -19.37
CA ARG A 6 14.61 -18.61 -18.90
C ARG A 6 14.46 -17.13 -18.49
N LEU A 7 13.58 -16.38 -19.16
CA LEU A 7 13.24 -14.99 -18.80
C LEU A 7 12.37 -14.92 -17.54
N GLU A 8 11.42 -15.84 -17.36
CA GLU A 8 10.63 -15.94 -16.12
C GLU A 8 11.51 -16.32 -14.92
N GLY A 9 12.42 -17.29 -15.08
CA GLY A 9 13.37 -17.67 -14.04
C GLY A 9 14.32 -16.55 -13.62
N ASN A 10 14.83 -15.75 -14.57
CA ASN A 10 15.64 -14.57 -14.26
C ASN A 10 14.83 -13.46 -13.59
N TYR A 11 13.59 -13.23 -14.03
CA TYR A 11 12.69 -12.26 -13.41
C TYR A 11 12.37 -12.59 -11.94
N TYR A 12 12.14 -13.86 -11.61
CA TYR A 12 11.94 -14.29 -10.22
C TYR A 12 13.22 -14.22 -9.36
N LYS A 13 14.39 -14.51 -9.94
CA LYS A 13 15.69 -14.40 -9.25
C LYS A 13 16.10 -12.94 -8.98
N GLU A 14 15.84 -12.02 -9.91
CA GLU A 14 16.03 -10.59 -9.67
C GLU A 14 15.02 -10.02 -8.66
N ARG A 15 13.78 -10.53 -8.64
CA ARG A 15 12.82 -10.23 -7.58
C ARG A 15 13.29 -10.69 -6.21
N GLN A 16 13.86 -11.89 -6.09
CA GLN A 16 14.40 -12.40 -4.82
C GLN A 16 15.58 -11.57 -4.32
N LYS A 17 16.44 -11.04 -5.20
CA LYS A 17 17.50 -10.09 -4.83
C LYS A 17 16.99 -8.74 -4.32
N LYS A 18 15.73 -8.37 -4.61
CA LYS A 18 15.04 -7.16 -4.10
C LYS A 18 14.29 -7.39 -2.77
N TRP A 19 14.45 -8.54 -2.11
CA TRP A 19 14.02 -8.77 -0.72
C TRP A 19 14.94 -8.05 0.30
N VAL A 20 15.79 -7.14 -0.17
CA VAL A 20 16.37 -6.10 0.65
C VAL A 20 15.21 -5.24 1.12
N TRP A 21 14.85 -5.40 2.39
CA TRP A 21 14.03 -4.47 3.15
C TRP A 21 14.02 -3.10 2.50
N VAL A 22 12.89 -2.72 1.89
CA VAL A 22 12.73 -1.34 1.43
C VAL A 22 12.74 -0.54 2.72
N PHE A 23 13.86 0.11 3.02
CA PHE A 23 13.96 1.12 4.05
C PHE A 23 13.53 2.43 3.39
N PRO A 24 12.23 2.79 3.40
CA PRO A 24 11.88 4.15 3.06
C PRO A 24 12.62 5.06 4.05
N LYS A 25 13.49 5.93 3.53
CA LYS A 25 14.06 7.01 4.34
C LYS A 25 12.93 7.98 4.64
N ILE A 26 12.24 7.77 5.77
CA ILE A 26 11.19 8.67 6.26
C ILE A 26 11.87 9.74 7.10
N ASP A 27 12.12 10.91 6.51
CA ASP A 27 12.55 12.07 7.29
C ASP A 27 11.35 12.65 8.03
N ARG A 28 11.27 12.40 9.35
CA ARG A 28 10.15 12.88 10.18
C ARG A 28 10.01 14.40 10.21
N LYS A 29 11.10 15.17 10.08
CA LYS A 29 11.06 16.64 10.13
C LYS A 29 10.50 17.25 8.83
N VAL A 30 10.81 16.62 7.70
CA VAL A 30 10.27 16.98 6.38
C VAL A 30 8.84 16.47 6.23
N THR A 31 8.59 15.22 6.59
CA THR A 31 7.28 14.53 6.44
C THR A 31 6.20 15.08 7.38
N ALA A 32 6.57 15.65 8.54
CA ALA A 32 5.60 16.29 9.45
C ALA A 32 5.15 17.68 9.00
N LYS A 33 5.93 18.36 8.13
CA LYS A 33 5.66 19.74 7.67
C LYS A 33 5.13 19.81 6.23
N GLN A 34 5.26 18.74 5.45
CA GLN A 34 4.75 18.66 4.08
C GLN A 34 3.64 17.62 4.00
N ILE A 35 2.64 17.89 3.15
CA ILE A 35 1.67 16.88 2.70
C ILE A 35 2.50 15.66 2.27
N VAL A 36 2.32 14.54 2.97
CA VAL A 36 3.10 13.31 2.76
C VAL A 36 3.07 12.93 1.29
N ASP A 37 4.25 12.70 0.70
CA ASP A 37 4.35 12.27 -0.68
C ASP A 37 3.61 10.93 -0.88
N LEU A 38 2.43 11.00 -1.49
CA LEU A 38 1.59 9.84 -1.78
C LEU A 38 2.31 8.83 -2.69
N GLU A 39 3.22 9.30 -3.55
CA GLU A 39 4.01 8.43 -4.41
C GLU A 39 4.95 7.55 -3.59
N THR A 40 5.70 8.17 -2.67
CA THR A 40 6.54 7.45 -1.70
C THR A 40 5.71 6.48 -0.87
N PHE A 41 4.55 6.90 -0.37
CA PHE A 41 3.66 6.01 0.36
C PHE A 41 3.26 4.78 -0.46
N CYS A 42 2.78 4.96 -1.69
CA CYS A 42 2.39 3.87 -2.57
C CYS A 42 3.56 2.93 -2.89
N ARG A 43 4.79 3.45 -3.02
CA ARG A 43 6.01 2.65 -3.16
C ARG A 43 6.29 1.78 -1.94
N ILE A 44 6.05 2.29 -0.73
CA ILE A 44 6.23 1.53 0.51
C ILE A 44 5.25 0.36 0.59
N ILE A 45 3.97 0.60 0.32
CA ILE A 45 2.93 -0.43 0.49
C ILE A 45 2.86 -1.43 -0.67
N PHE A 46 3.36 -1.07 -1.86
CA PHE A 46 3.43 -1.95 -3.03
C PHE A 46 4.85 -1.95 -3.66
N PRO A 47 5.88 -2.41 -2.94
CA PRO A 47 7.29 -2.21 -3.32
C PRO A 47 7.70 -2.90 -4.61
N HIS A 48 7.00 -3.97 -5.00
CA HIS A 48 7.38 -4.81 -6.14
C HIS A 48 6.46 -4.69 -7.35
N SER A 49 5.52 -3.73 -7.35
CA SER A 49 4.60 -3.57 -8.46
C SER A 49 4.28 -2.11 -8.75
N VAL A 50 4.95 -1.56 -9.77
CA VAL A 50 4.69 -0.21 -10.30
C VAL A 50 3.21 -0.03 -10.64
N LYS A 51 2.58 -1.04 -11.26
CA LYS A 51 1.15 -0.96 -11.59
C LYS A 51 0.25 -0.91 -10.35
N LYS A 52 0.57 -1.64 -9.27
CA LYS A 52 -0.19 -1.52 -8.01
C LYS A 52 0.08 -0.18 -7.30
N GLN A 53 1.29 0.37 -7.44
CA GLN A 53 1.60 1.73 -6.95
C GLN A 53 0.72 2.78 -7.66
N GLU A 54 0.67 2.76 -9.00
CA GLU A 54 -0.18 3.65 -9.80
C GLU A 54 -1.66 3.50 -9.46
N VAL A 55 -2.16 2.25 -9.39
CA VAL A 55 -3.58 1.99 -9.08
C VAL A 55 -3.94 2.46 -7.68
N SER A 56 -3.11 2.17 -6.68
CA SER A 56 -3.40 2.60 -5.31
C SER A 56 -3.38 4.11 -5.15
N ARG A 57 -2.43 4.79 -5.80
CA ARG A 57 -2.37 6.26 -5.87
C ARG A 57 -3.65 6.83 -6.49
N ALA A 58 -4.04 6.33 -7.67
CA ALA A 58 -5.24 6.79 -8.35
C ALA A 58 -6.50 6.58 -7.50
N ILE A 59 -6.64 5.42 -6.84
CA ILE A 59 -7.77 5.15 -5.94
C ILE A 59 -7.82 6.18 -4.79
N ILE A 60 -6.68 6.47 -4.16
CA ILE A 60 -6.60 7.40 -3.03
C ILE A 60 -6.97 8.81 -3.50
N GLU A 61 -6.35 9.29 -4.59
CA GLU A 61 -6.62 10.61 -5.16
C GLU A 61 -8.10 10.77 -5.52
N ILE A 62 -8.69 9.79 -6.20
CA ILE A 62 -10.12 9.81 -6.58
C ILE A 62 -11.03 9.92 -5.35
N LEU A 63 -10.75 9.16 -4.28
CA LEU A 63 -11.56 9.20 -3.05
C LEU A 63 -11.36 10.51 -2.27
N VAL A 64 -10.14 11.06 -2.25
CA VAL A 64 -9.84 12.36 -1.64
C VAL A 64 -10.54 13.49 -2.38
N GLU A 65 -10.45 13.52 -3.71
CA GLU A 65 -11.07 14.54 -4.54
C GLU A 65 -12.59 14.51 -4.43
N ALA A 66 -13.20 13.32 -4.46
CA ALA A 66 -14.64 13.20 -4.39
C ALA A 66 -15.22 13.43 -2.99
N LYS A 67 -14.40 13.32 -1.94
CA LYS A 67 -14.79 13.49 -0.53
C LYS A 67 -16.01 12.65 -0.12
N ARG A 68 -16.25 11.51 -0.79
CA ARG A 68 -17.36 10.61 -0.52
C ARG A 68 -17.01 9.15 -0.80
N PRO A 69 -17.70 8.20 -0.15
CA PRO A 69 -17.60 6.79 -0.51
C PRO A 69 -18.01 6.52 -1.96
N MET A 70 -17.38 5.53 -2.60
CA MET A 70 -17.70 5.10 -3.98
C MET A 70 -17.88 3.60 -4.12
N TYR A 71 -18.83 3.18 -4.95
CA TYR A 71 -18.94 1.79 -5.36
C TYR A 71 -17.76 1.37 -6.24
N LEU A 72 -17.37 0.10 -6.17
CA LEU A 72 -16.25 -0.44 -6.96
C LEU A 72 -16.43 -0.23 -8.46
N LYS A 73 -17.66 -0.31 -8.98
CA LYS A 73 -17.94 -0.06 -10.41
C LYS A 73 -17.63 1.39 -10.81
N GLU A 74 -18.05 2.35 -9.98
CA GLU A 74 -17.77 3.78 -10.20
C GLU A 74 -16.26 4.05 -10.07
N LEU A 75 -15.66 3.59 -8.97
CA LEU A 75 -14.24 3.75 -8.69
C LEU A 75 -13.38 3.13 -9.81
N GLY A 76 -13.74 1.92 -10.25
CA GLY A 76 -13.06 1.22 -11.32
C GLY A 76 -13.04 2.00 -12.63
N ARG A 77 -14.19 2.57 -13.02
CA ARG A 77 -14.30 3.41 -14.23
C ARG A 77 -13.37 4.63 -14.14
N ARG A 78 -13.41 5.36 -13.03
CA ARG A 78 -12.56 6.55 -12.82
C ARG A 78 -11.07 6.24 -12.81
N VAL A 79 -10.67 5.09 -12.27
CA VAL A 79 -9.26 4.64 -12.32
C VAL A 79 -8.86 4.35 -13.76
N SER A 80 -9.69 3.64 -14.53
CA SER A 80 -9.41 3.34 -15.95
C SER A 80 -9.37 4.59 -16.84
N GLU A 81 -10.07 5.67 -16.47
CA GLU A 81 -9.97 6.98 -17.13
C GLU A 81 -8.61 7.66 -16.89
N ARG A 82 -7.96 7.41 -15.74
CA ARG A 82 -6.65 8.01 -15.39
C ARG A 82 -5.45 7.17 -15.83
N ILE A 83 -5.57 5.85 -15.75
CA ILE A 83 -4.45 4.93 -15.98
C ILE A 83 -4.87 3.70 -16.80
N LYS A 84 -4.03 3.32 -17.76
CA LYS A 84 -4.21 2.07 -18.51
C LYS A 84 -3.79 0.87 -17.67
N VAL A 85 -4.76 0.11 -17.18
CA VAL A 85 -4.55 -1.07 -16.34
C VAL A 85 -5.62 -2.14 -16.60
N SER A 86 -5.26 -3.41 -16.41
CA SER A 86 -6.23 -4.51 -16.52
C SER A 86 -7.22 -4.48 -15.35
N ALA A 87 -8.45 -4.94 -15.61
CA ALA A 87 -9.48 -5.10 -14.58
C ALA A 87 -8.99 -6.02 -13.43
N GLN A 88 -8.19 -7.04 -13.76
CA GLN A 88 -7.61 -7.96 -12.79
C GLN A 88 -6.64 -7.24 -11.83
N THR A 89 -5.69 -6.47 -12.36
CA THR A 89 -4.74 -5.73 -11.52
C THR A 89 -5.44 -4.68 -10.65
N LEU A 90 -6.46 -4.02 -11.17
CA LEU A 90 -7.29 -3.11 -10.38
C LEU A 90 -7.98 -3.84 -9.22
N SER A 91 -8.67 -4.94 -9.52
CA SER A 91 -9.39 -5.75 -8.54
C SER A 91 -8.46 -6.29 -7.45
N ASP A 92 -7.28 -6.79 -7.82
CA ASP A 92 -6.31 -7.33 -6.88
C ASP A 92 -5.71 -6.24 -5.98
N THR A 93 -5.43 -5.06 -6.53
CA THR A 93 -4.92 -3.92 -5.76
C THR A 93 -5.98 -3.44 -4.77
N TYR A 94 -7.22 -3.25 -5.23
CA TYR A 94 -8.34 -2.86 -4.39
C TYR A 94 -8.58 -3.86 -3.25
N LYS A 95 -8.57 -5.17 -3.53
CA LYS A 95 -8.69 -6.20 -2.50
C LYS A 95 -7.53 -6.17 -1.50
N ALA A 96 -6.30 -5.93 -1.96
CA ALA A 96 -5.15 -5.80 -1.07
C ALA A 96 -5.30 -4.60 -0.13
N MET A 97 -5.76 -3.45 -0.65
CA MET A 97 -6.01 -2.24 0.16
C MET A 97 -7.16 -2.42 1.16
N LEU A 98 -8.21 -3.17 0.82
CA LEU A 98 -9.26 -3.55 1.78
C LEU A 98 -8.69 -4.46 2.89
N LYS A 99 -7.92 -5.48 2.53
CA LYS A 99 -7.34 -6.43 3.51
C LYS A 99 -6.37 -5.75 4.47
N SER A 100 -5.57 -4.79 4.00
CA SER A 100 -4.66 -4.02 4.85
C SER A 100 -5.40 -3.06 5.79
N GLY A 101 -6.66 -2.73 5.51
CA GLY A 101 -7.41 -1.70 6.23
C GLY A 101 -7.09 -0.28 5.77
N LEU A 102 -6.54 -0.12 4.55
CA LEU A 102 -6.40 1.18 3.89
C LEU A 102 -7.73 1.68 3.35
N LEU A 103 -8.55 0.74 2.87
CA LEU A 103 -9.91 0.96 2.46
C LEU A 103 -10.84 0.24 3.44
N GLU A 104 -12.04 0.77 3.60
CA GLU A 104 -13.11 0.10 4.34
C GLU A 104 -14.46 0.25 3.66
N LYS A 105 -15.32 -0.72 3.94
CA LYS A 105 -16.74 -0.74 3.60
C LYS A 105 -17.46 -1.58 4.66
N LYS A 106 -18.73 -1.27 4.93
CA LYS A 106 -19.50 -1.95 5.99
C LYS A 106 -19.98 -3.34 5.53
N TYR A 107 -20.45 -3.46 4.28
CA TYR A 107 -20.84 -4.72 3.67
C TYR A 107 -20.19 -4.98 2.30
N ARG A 108 -20.38 -6.18 1.74
CA ARG A 108 -19.76 -6.61 0.48
C ARG A 108 -20.04 -5.65 -0.69
N ASN A 109 -21.27 -5.14 -0.77
CA ASN A 109 -21.74 -4.30 -1.88
C ASN A 109 -21.76 -2.81 -1.53
N ASP A 110 -21.23 -2.43 -0.38
CA ASP A 110 -21.24 -1.04 0.07
C ASP A 110 -20.20 -0.19 -0.65
N PRO A 111 -20.43 1.13 -0.71
CA PRO A 111 -19.43 2.03 -1.20
C PRO A 111 -18.21 2.04 -0.27
N THR A 112 -17.05 2.15 -0.88
CA THR A 112 -15.75 2.11 -0.21
C THR A 112 -15.26 3.51 0.10
N ARG A 113 -14.61 3.67 1.25
CA ARG A 113 -13.94 4.90 1.68
C ARG A 113 -12.53 4.62 2.18
N LEU A 114 -11.72 5.67 2.31
CA LEU A 114 -10.43 5.60 2.98
C LEU A 114 -10.65 5.32 4.47
N SER A 115 -9.81 4.46 5.03
CA SER A 115 -9.87 4.04 6.43
C SER A 115 -8.65 4.51 7.20
N LYS A 116 -8.85 4.73 8.51
CA LYS A 116 -7.75 4.95 9.47
C LYS A 116 -7.23 3.65 10.08
N GLN A 117 -7.87 2.51 9.83
CA GLN A 117 -7.49 1.23 10.44
C GLN A 117 -6.05 0.83 10.12
N PHE A 118 -5.58 1.11 8.90
CA PHE A 118 -4.19 0.87 8.52
C PHE A 118 -3.21 1.60 9.45
N SER A 119 -3.45 2.88 9.73
CA SER A 119 -2.58 3.68 10.61
C SER A 119 -2.58 3.17 12.06
N ASN A 120 -3.72 2.71 12.55
CA ASN A 120 -3.81 2.12 13.89
C ASN A 120 -3.02 0.82 13.97
N ARG A 121 -3.19 -0.08 12.99
CA ARG A 121 -2.43 -1.34 12.92
C ARG A 121 -0.92 -1.11 12.86
N LEU A 122 -0.46 -0.11 12.11
CA LEU A 122 0.96 0.24 12.08
C LEU A 122 1.47 0.71 13.44
N ARG A 123 0.67 1.50 14.17
CA ARG A 123 1.02 1.93 15.53
C ARG A 123 1.09 0.73 16.49
N ASP A 124 0.11 -0.15 16.43
CA ASP A 124 0.05 -1.34 17.30
C ASP A 124 1.25 -2.28 17.04
N ILE A 125 1.62 -2.49 15.77
CA ILE A 125 2.79 -3.28 15.38
C ILE A 125 4.08 -2.63 15.87
N ALA A 126 4.22 -1.31 15.71
CA ALA A 126 5.39 -0.58 16.20
C ALA A 126 5.53 -0.72 17.72
N GLN A 127 4.43 -0.49 18.45
CA GLN A 127 4.40 -0.62 19.91
C GLN A 127 4.72 -2.05 20.36
N TYR A 128 4.16 -3.06 19.70
CA TYR A 128 4.43 -4.46 20.01
C TYR A 128 5.93 -4.79 19.88
N TRP A 129 6.56 -4.28 18.82
CA TRP A 129 8.00 -4.48 18.59
C TRP A 129 8.86 -3.77 19.63
N GLU A 130 8.53 -2.52 19.97
CA GLU A 130 9.22 -1.77 21.03
C GLU A 130 9.13 -2.50 22.38
N ASN A 131 7.93 -2.97 22.75
CA ASN A 131 7.72 -3.74 23.97
C ASN A 131 8.57 -5.03 23.99
N TYR A 132 8.66 -5.73 22.85
CA TYR A 132 9.51 -6.91 22.73
C TYR A 132 10.99 -6.59 23.01
N LEU A 133 11.51 -5.49 22.43
CA LEU A 133 12.90 -5.08 22.63
C LEU A 133 13.18 -4.68 24.08
N ILE A 134 12.24 -3.98 24.74
CA ILE A 134 12.32 -3.63 26.17
C ILE A 134 12.39 -4.90 27.02
N VAL A 135 11.47 -5.85 26.81
CA VAL A 135 11.45 -7.14 27.54
C VAL A 135 12.73 -7.95 27.32
N LYS A 136 13.38 -7.81 26.17
CA LYS A 136 14.67 -8.45 25.88
C LYS A 136 15.89 -7.66 26.37
N GLY A 137 15.70 -6.50 27.00
CA GLY A 137 16.78 -5.63 27.47
C GLY A 137 17.63 -5.06 26.34
N ALA A 138 17.12 -5.05 25.10
CA ALA A 138 17.83 -4.52 23.93
C ALA A 138 17.76 -2.99 23.87
N ILE A 139 16.70 -2.41 24.43
CA ILE A 139 16.54 -0.96 24.62
C ILE A 139 15.98 -0.71 26.02
N SER A 140 16.26 0.45 26.59
CA SER A 140 15.63 0.92 27.83
C SER A 140 14.24 1.50 27.54
N ASP A 141 13.33 1.31 28.48
CA ASP A 141 12.06 2.03 28.48
C ASP A 141 12.34 3.52 28.67
N GLN A 142 11.92 4.34 27.72
CA GLN A 142 12.09 5.80 27.74
C GLN A 142 10.75 6.51 28.03
N SER A 143 9.82 5.82 28.69
CA SER A 143 8.53 6.41 29.11
C SER A 143 8.68 7.47 30.19
#